data_AF-A0A2N3LCU4-F1
#
_entry.id   AF-A0A2N3LCU4-F1
#
_cell.length_a   1.000
_cell.length_b   1.000
_cell.length_c   1.000
_cell.angle_alpha   90.00
_cell.angle_beta   90.00
_cell.angle_gamma   90.00
#
_symmetry.space_group_name_H-M   'P 1'
#
loop_
_entity.id
_entity.type
_entity.pdbx_description
1 polymer ?
#
loop_
_entity_poly.entity_id
_entity_poly.type
_entity_poly.pdbx_seq_one_letter_code
_entity_poly.pdbx_strand_id
1 'polypeptide(L)'
;MTDKERAIENILNFLNNPNDKRLLLKGYDDDAKLRVTLGCLNKEFTKGIIRTNYMADIAYNVNRAFQKKMLPEPIKSTINYRLGSMIVNISSYSRHTKFNPRGNQETFTLFFPVQSVFDNPNRYENFLQELDETNSRKIILLTTNEHSISNWDIENHVDQIYFYDVENDNPELMTNMRNNGAFKKSK
;
A
#
# COMPACT_ATOMS: atom_id res chain seq x y z
N MET A 1 17.60 1.15 17.25
CA MET A 1 16.77 1.40 16.07
C MET A 1 15.55 0.50 16.12
N THR A 2 14.36 1.07 16.27
CA THR A 2 13.09 0.32 16.33
C THR A 2 12.76 -0.30 14.97
N ASP A 3 11.80 -1.22 14.92
CA ASP A 3 11.38 -1.81 13.65
C ASP A 3 10.76 -0.74 12.73
N LYS A 4 9.99 0.17 13.31
CA LYS A 4 9.45 1.35 12.63
C LYS A 4 10.53 2.24 12.04
N GLU A 5 11.61 2.51 12.77
CA GLU A 5 12.72 3.32 12.26
C GLU A 5 13.38 2.65 11.06
N ARG A 6 13.61 1.33 11.12
CA ARG A 6 14.11 0.54 9.99
C ARG A 6 13.16 0.60 8.79
N ALA A 7 11.86 0.49 9.01
CA ALA A 7 10.87 0.58 7.94
C ALA A 7 10.85 1.96 7.28
N ILE A 8 10.94 3.03 8.08
CA ILE A 8 11.05 4.40 7.57
C ILE A 8 12.30 4.55 6.70
N GLU A 9 13.46 4.07 7.18
CA GLU A 9 14.72 4.16 6.44
C GLU A 9 14.63 3.42 5.10
N ASN A 10 14.15 2.17 5.08
CA ASN A 10 14.02 1.38 3.85
C ASN A 10 13.08 2.04 2.84
N ILE A 11 11.92 2.54 3.29
CA ILE A 11 10.95 3.20 2.39
C ILE A 11 11.54 4.50 1.85
N LEU A 12 12.19 5.33 2.69
CA LEU A 12 12.82 6.56 2.22
C LEU A 12 13.96 6.30 1.24
N ASN A 13 14.76 5.25 1.47
CA ASN A 13 15.81 4.83 0.54
C ASN A 13 15.22 4.46 -0.83
N PHE A 14 14.13 3.69 -0.86
CA PHE A 14 13.38 3.41 -2.08
C PHE A 14 12.86 4.69 -2.75
N LEU A 15 12.24 5.60 -1.99
CA LEU A 15 11.67 6.84 -2.54
C LEU A 15 12.74 7.75 -3.14
N ASN A 16 13.96 7.73 -2.60
CA ASN A 16 15.09 8.55 -3.04
C ASN A 16 15.96 7.89 -4.12
N ASN A 17 15.87 6.58 -4.34
CA ASN A 17 16.60 5.90 -5.41
C ASN A 17 15.97 6.21 -6.78
N PRO A 18 16.64 6.92 -7.70
CA PRO A 18 16.04 7.24 -9.02
C PRO A 18 15.84 6.02 -9.92
N ASN A 19 16.51 4.89 -9.66
CA ASN A 19 16.44 3.70 -10.51
C ASN A 19 15.24 2.81 -10.19
N ASP A 20 14.70 2.88 -8.98
CA ASP A 20 13.57 2.07 -8.56
C ASP A 20 12.26 2.84 -8.77
N LYS A 21 11.25 2.19 -9.33
CA LYS A 21 9.92 2.78 -9.53
C LYS A 21 8.86 2.11 -8.66
N ARG A 22 8.96 0.80 -8.43
CA ARG A 22 7.90 -0.05 -7.85
C ARG A 22 8.39 -0.74 -6.59
N LEU A 23 7.71 -0.52 -5.47
CA LEU A 23 7.93 -1.19 -4.19
C LEU A 23 6.74 -2.08 -3.84
N LEU A 24 6.99 -3.36 -3.56
CA LEU A 24 6.06 -4.23 -2.85
C LEU A 24 6.35 -4.18 -1.35
N LEU A 25 5.39 -3.64 -0.57
CA LEU A 25 5.46 -3.61 0.89
C LEU A 25 4.58 -4.70 1.49
N LYS A 26 5.25 -5.61 2.21
CA LYS A 26 4.69 -6.75 2.95
C LYS A 26 4.88 -6.53 4.45
N GLY A 27 4.17 -7.27 5.30
CA GLY A 27 4.35 -7.25 6.75
C GLY A 27 3.07 -7.53 7.51
N TYR A 28 3.15 -7.93 8.77
CA TYR A 28 1.97 -8.49 9.45
C TYR A 28 1.02 -7.47 10.08
N ASP A 29 1.49 -6.23 10.30
CA ASP A 29 0.69 -5.17 10.90
C ASP A 29 0.28 -4.15 9.84
N ASP A 30 -0.97 -4.26 9.39
CA ASP A 30 -1.52 -3.43 8.31
C ASP A 30 -1.57 -1.95 8.66
N ASP A 31 -1.96 -1.66 9.89
CA ASP A 31 -2.10 -0.29 10.38
C ASP A 31 -0.70 0.34 10.50
N ALA A 32 0.30 -0.41 10.98
CA ALA A 32 1.68 0.04 11.01
C ALA A 32 2.24 0.28 9.59
N LYS A 33 2.05 -0.67 8.66
CA LYS A 33 2.51 -0.49 7.27
C LYS A 33 1.86 0.72 6.62
N LEU A 34 0.54 0.87 6.71
CA LEU A 34 -0.18 1.97 6.09
C LEU A 34 0.26 3.32 6.68
N ARG A 35 0.38 3.40 8.01
CA ARG A 35 0.82 4.60 8.72
C ARG A 35 2.24 5.01 8.34
N VAL A 36 3.18 4.06 8.33
CA VAL A 36 4.59 4.34 8.00
C VAL A 36 4.73 4.74 6.52
N THR A 37 4.07 4.01 5.62
CA THR A 37 4.09 4.29 4.18
C THR A 37 3.58 5.69 3.88
N LEU A 38 2.36 6.01 4.33
CA LEU A 38 1.77 7.33 4.11
C LEU A 38 2.57 8.43 4.80
N GLY A 39 3.18 8.14 5.96
CA GLY A 39 4.09 9.07 6.65
C GLY A 39 5.35 9.40 5.82
N CYS A 40 5.96 8.40 5.20
CA CYS A 40 7.13 8.61 4.32
C CYS A 40 6.73 9.35 3.04
N LEU A 41 5.63 8.95 2.40
CA LEU A 41 5.11 9.63 1.22
C LEU A 41 4.79 11.10 1.48
N ASN A 42 4.24 11.42 2.65
CA ASN A 42 3.94 12.79 3.06
C ASN A 42 5.18 13.69 3.21
N LYS A 43 6.36 13.10 3.44
CA LYS A 43 7.63 13.86 3.48
C LYS A 43 8.15 14.18 2.08
N GLU A 44 7.95 13.26 1.14
CA GLU A 44 8.56 13.31 -0.19
C GLU A 44 7.67 13.88 -1.30
N PHE A 45 6.35 13.88 -1.09
CA PHE A 45 5.38 14.28 -2.11
C PHE A 45 4.37 15.28 -1.58
N THR A 46 3.87 16.14 -2.48
CA THR A 46 2.75 17.04 -2.22
C THR A 46 1.45 16.57 -2.86
N LYS A 47 1.53 15.64 -3.82
CA LYS A 47 0.39 15.07 -4.55
C LYS A 47 0.52 13.56 -4.65
N GLY A 48 -0.62 12.88 -4.63
CA GLY A 48 -0.63 11.42 -4.72
C GLY A 48 -1.93 10.84 -5.24
N ILE A 49 -1.88 9.55 -5.52
CA ILE A 49 -3.01 8.78 -5.99
C ILE A 49 -3.08 7.52 -5.14
N ILE A 50 -4.25 7.26 -4.54
CA ILE A 50 -4.52 6.03 -3.80
C ILE A 50 -5.50 5.21 -4.62
N ARG A 51 -5.09 4.00 -4.97
CA ARG A 51 -5.86 3.05 -5.76
C ARG A 51 -6.34 1.93 -4.86
N THR A 52 -7.65 1.73 -4.81
CA THR A 52 -8.26 0.73 -3.93
C THR A 52 -9.36 -0.08 -4.61
N ASN A 53 -9.47 -1.36 -4.28
CA ASN A 53 -10.65 -2.16 -4.65
C ASN A 53 -11.80 -2.04 -3.64
N TYR A 54 -11.57 -1.36 -2.52
CA TYR A 54 -12.50 -1.24 -1.41
C TYR A 54 -12.75 0.25 -1.11
N MET A 55 -13.41 0.94 -2.04
CA MET A 55 -13.70 2.38 -1.91
C MET A 55 -14.53 2.72 -0.65
N ALA A 56 -15.35 1.79 -0.19
CA ALA A 56 -16.13 1.96 1.04
C ALA A 56 -15.23 1.97 2.30
N ASP A 57 -14.18 1.14 2.31
CA ASP A 57 -13.41 0.86 3.52
C ASP A 57 -12.11 1.68 3.61
N ILE A 58 -11.65 2.28 2.51
CA ILE A 58 -10.36 2.98 2.47
C ILE A 58 -10.26 4.11 3.49
N ALA A 59 -11.34 4.90 3.69
CA ALA A 59 -11.35 5.97 4.68
C ALA A 59 -11.25 5.40 6.10
N TYR A 60 -12.01 4.33 6.40
CA TYR A 60 -11.96 3.65 7.68
C TYR A 60 -10.55 3.12 7.97
N ASN A 61 -9.92 2.42 7.02
CA ASN A 61 -8.57 1.86 7.17
C ASN A 61 -7.53 2.94 7.44
N VAL A 62 -7.54 4.04 6.66
CA VAL A 62 -6.62 5.17 6.88
C VAL A 62 -6.87 5.81 8.24
N ASN A 63 -8.14 6.07 8.61
CA ASN A 63 -8.47 6.70 9.88
C ASN A 63 -8.07 5.83 11.08
N ARG A 64 -8.27 4.52 10.99
CA ARG A 64 -7.88 3.54 12.01
C ARG A 64 -6.36 3.49 12.18
N ALA A 65 -5.61 3.38 11.09
CA ALA A 65 -4.14 3.33 11.13
C ALA A 65 -3.49 4.55 11.80
N PHE A 66 -4.12 5.73 11.67
CA PHE A 66 -3.68 6.98 12.31
C PHE A 66 -4.39 7.30 13.63
N GLN A 67 -5.37 6.49 14.05
CA GLN A 67 -6.25 6.74 15.19
C GLN A 67 -6.84 8.16 15.18
N LYS A 68 -7.15 8.68 13.99
CA LYS A 68 -7.61 10.05 13.77
C LYS A 68 -8.43 10.12 12.49
N LYS A 69 -9.40 11.04 12.44
CA LYS A 69 -10.15 11.35 11.22
C LYS A 69 -9.27 12.11 10.22
N MET A 70 -8.54 11.36 9.40
CA MET A 70 -7.69 11.84 8.32
C MET A 70 -8.48 12.04 7.01
N LEU A 71 -9.50 11.20 6.79
CA LEU A 71 -10.35 11.21 5.62
C LEU A 71 -11.84 11.23 6.02
N PRO A 72 -12.71 11.86 5.23
CA PRO A 72 -14.16 11.75 5.41
C PRO A 72 -14.67 10.39 4.94
N GLU A 73 -15.85 10.03 5.42
CA GLU A 73 -16.59 8.85 4.97
C GLU A 73 -18.00 9.30 4.56
N PRO A 74 -18.47 9.02 3.33
CA PRO A 74 -17.84 8.22 2.28
C PRO A 74 -16.83 8.99 1.39
N ILE A 75 -15.97 8.25 0.68
CA ILE A 75 -15.05 8.76 -0.34
C ILE A 75 -15.68 8.76 -1.74
N LYS A 76 -15.35 9.75 -2.55
CA LYS A 76 -15.76 9.90 -3.95
C LYS A 76 -14.53 9.99 -4.85
N SER A 77 -14.53 9.25 -5.95
CA SER A 77 -13.38 9.18 -6.86
C SER A 77 -13.09 10.45 -7.67
N THR A 78 -14.08 11.33 -7.76
CA THR A 78 -13.99 12.61 -8.50
C THR A 78 -13.47 13.76 -7.63
N ILE A 79 -13.14 13.51 -6.37
CA ILE A 79 -12.73 14.54 -5.40
C ILE A 79 -11.28 14.29 -4.97
N ASN A 80 -10.56 15.40 -4.74
CA ASN A 80 -9.25 15.37 -4.11
C ASN A 80 -9.38 15.63 -2.61
N TYR A 81 -8.60 14.91 -1.82
CA TYR A 81 -8.63 14.96 -0.36
C TYR A 81 -7.29 15.45 0.18
N ARG A 82 -7.33 16.25 1.24
CA ARG A 82 -6.12 16.56 2.01
C ARG A 82 -5.80 15.38 2.92
N LEU A 83 -4.59 14.85 2.82
CA LEU A 83 -4.07 13.79 3.67
C LEU A 83 -2.69 14.22 4.18
N GLY A 84 -2.64 14.76 5.41
CA GLY A 84 -1.45 15.46 5.89
C GLY A 84 -1.19 16.74 5.10
N SER A 85 0.03 16.90 4.59
CA SER A 85 0.42 17.99 3.67
C SER A 85 0.12 17.66 2.20
N MET A 86 -0.25 16.41 1.89
CA MET A 86 -0.54 15.97 0.52
C MET A 86 -1.97 16.27 0.08
N ILE A 87 -2.14 16.42 -1.23
CA ILE A 87 -3.44 16.32 -1.91
C ILE A 87 -3.50 14.99 -2.66
N VAL A 88 -4.47 14.14 -2.31
CA VAL A 88 -4.61 12.80 -2.88
C VAL A 88 -5.93 12.61 -3.62
N ASN A 89 -5.87 11.98 -4.80
CA ASN A 89 -7.06 11.41 -5.42
C ASN A 89 -7.19 9.95 -4.97
N ILE A 90 -8.41 9.51 -4.64
CA ILE A 90 -8.67 8.13 -4.24
C ILE A 90 -9.66 7.52 -5.21
N SER A 91 -9.26 6.51 -5.96
CA SER A 91 -10.08 5.90 -7.01
C SER A 91 -9.95 4.40 -7.04
N SER A 92 -10.94 3.74 -7.68
CA SER A 92 -10.90 2.30 -7.86
C SER A 92 -10.11 1.91 -9.09
N TYR A 93 -9.39 0.78 -8.99
CA TYR A 93 -8.70 0.16 -10.11
C TYR A 93 -9.38 -1.13 -10.61
N SER A 94 -10.43 -1.61 -9.93
CA SER A 94 -11.23 -2.77 -10.38
C SER A 94 -12.54 -2.40 -11.07
N ARG A 95 -13.01 -1.16 -10.91
CA ARG A 95 -14.26 -0.68 -11.52
C ARG A 95 -13.96 0.49 -12.43
N HIS A 96 -14.59 0.52 -13.61
CA HIS A 96 -14.53 1.67 -14.51
C HIS A 96 -14.91 2.94 -13.75
N THR A 97 -13.92 3.80 -13.51
CA THR A 97 -14.12 5.14 -12.98
C THR A 97 -14.00 6.13 -14.12
N LYS A 98 -14.94 7.07 -14.21
CA LYS A 98 -14.94 8.14 -15.23
C LYS A 98 -13.70 9.06 -15.10
N PHE A 99 -13.06 9.05 -13.93
CA PHE A 99 -11.85 9.80 -13.61
C PHE A 99 -10.82 8.83 -12.99
N ASN A 100 -9.78 8.53 -13.76
CA ASN A 100 -8.72 7.58 -13.41
C ASN A 100 -7.37 8.27 -13.73
N PRO A 101 -6.81 9.07 -12.79
CA PRO A 101 -5.57 9.78 -13.05
C PRO A 101 -4.38 8.81 -13.09
N ARG A 102 -3.61 8.83 -14.18
CA ARG A 102 -2.42 7.96 -14.34
C ARG A 102 -1.19 8.42 -13.55
N GLY A 103 -1.19 9.64 -13.01
CA GLY A 103 -0.04 10.22 -12.31
C GLY A 103 1.03 10.80 -13.25
N ASN A 104 2.08 11.34 -12.68
CA ASN A 104 3.25 11.92 -13.37
C ASN A 104 4.47 11.96 -12.44
N GLN A 105 5.55 12.63 -12.86
CA GLN A 105 6.80 12.73 -12.09
C GLN A 105 6.68 13.47 -10.75
N GLU A 106 5.59 14.20 -10.51
CA GLU A 106 5.32 14.88 -9.23
C GLU A 106 4.47 14.03 -8.26
N THR A 107 3.96 12.88 -8.70
CA THR A 107 3.02 12.07 -7.91
C THR A 107 3.60 10.72 -7.52
N PHE A 108 3.12 10.19 -6.39
CA PHE A 108 3.15 8.77 -6.12
C PHE A 108 1.81 8.11 -6.46
N THR A 109 1.83 6.79 -6.66
CA THR A 109 0.62 5.95 -6.66
C THR A 109 0.75 4.86 -5.59
N LEU A 110 -0.20 4.78 -4.66
CA LEU A 110 -0.31 3.72 -3.67
C LEU A 110 -1.47 2.80 -4.04
N PHE A 111 -1.20 1.54 -4.36
CA PHE A 111 -2.23 0.50 -4.45
C PHE A 111 -2.43 -0.14 -3.09
N PHE A 112 -3.63 -0.01 -2.52
CA PHE A 112 -3.94 -0.51 -1.19
C PHE A 112 -5.44 -0.82 -0.98
N PRO A 113 -5.78 -1.97 -0.39
CA PRO A 113 -4.97 -3.19 -0.33
C PRO A 113 -4.81 -3.83 -1.72
N VAL A 114 -3.76 -4.64 -1.93
CA VAL A 114 -3.53 -5.40 -3.18
C VAL A 114 -3.85 -6.89 -3.11
N GLN A 115 -4.02 -7.52 -1.94
CA GLN A 115 -4.10 -9.00 -1.89
C GLN A 115 -5.26 -9.58 -2.72
N SER A 116 -6.40 -8.88 -2.80
CA SER A 116 -7.60 -9.42 -3.45
C SER A 116 -7.50 -9.49 -4.98
N VAL A 117 -6.48 -8.89 -5.58
CA VAL A 117 -6.18 -9.10 -7.00
C VAL A 117 -5.27 -10.29 -7.25
N PHE A 118 -4.47 -10.71 -6.27
CA PHE A 118 -3.56 -11.85 -6.43
C PHE A 118 -4.30 -13.20 -6.45
N ASP A 119 -5.48 -13.26 -5.83
CA ASP A 119 -6.28 -14.50 -5.76
C ASP A 119 -7.16 -14.77 -6.99
N ASN A 120 -7.17 -13.87 -7.99
CA ASN A 120 -8.01 -14.02 -9.18
C ASN A 120 -7.26 -13.66 -10.47
N PRO A 121 -7.02 -14.61 -11.39
CA PRO A 121 -6.22 -14.40 -12.60
C PRO A 121 -6.67 -13.20 -13.45
N ASN A 122 -7.97 -13.07 -13.73
CA ASN A 122 -8.49 -11.97 -14.54
C ASN A 122 -8.30 -10.60 -13.86
N ARG A 123 -8.44 -10.54 -12.52
CA ARG A 123 -8.17 -9.30 -11.78
C ARG A 123 -6.68 -9.00 -11.72
N TYR A 124 -5.85 -10.03 -11.65
CA TYR A 124 -4.40 -9.90 -11.65
C TYR A 124 -3.88 -9.34 -12.98
N GLU A 125 -4.34 -9.86 -14.12
CA GLU A 125 -3.95 -9.34 -15.44
C GLU A 125 -4.37 -7.87 -15.61
N ASN A 126 -5.61 -7.52 -15.25
CA ASN A 126 -6.07 -6.13 -15.28
C ASN A 126 -5.25 -5.23 -14.34
N PHE A 127 -4.83 -5.76 -13.19
CA PHE A 127 -3.97 -5.04 -12.27
C PHE A 127 -2.57 -4.80 -12.84
N LEU A 128 -1.98 -5.79 -13.51
CA LEU A 128 -0.69 -5.62 -14.19
C LEU A 128 -0.79 -4.55 -15.29
N GLN A 129 -1.87 -4.55 -16.07
CA GLN A 129 -2.12 -3.49 -17.05
C GLN A 129 -2.20 -2.10 -16.38
N GLU A 130 -2.97 -1.95 -15.30
CA GLU A 130 -3.05 -0.67 -14.57
C GLU A 130 -1.69 -0.26 -13.97
N LEU A 131 -0.90 -1.22 -13.50
CA LEU A 131 0.45 -1.00 -12.96
C LEU A 131 1.41 -0.50 -14.05
N ASP A 132 1.30 -0.99 -15.28
CA ASP A 132 2.09 -0.55 -16.43
C ASP A 132 1.64 0.81 -16.98
N GLU A 133 0.34 1.09 -16.95
CA GLU A 133 -0.21 2.40 -17.35
C GLU A 133 0.01 3.52 -16.31
N THR A 134 0.50 3.17 -15.11
CA THR A 134 0.77 4.14 -14.05
C THR A 134 2.07 4.90 -14.28
N ASN A 135 1.93 6.23 -14.39
CA ASN A 135 2.99 7.19 -14.74
C ASN A 135 3.55 7.97 -13.54
N SER A 136 3.10 7.66 -12.32
CA SER A 136 3.67 8.23 -11.09
C SER A 136 5.17 7.94 -10.96
N ARG A 137 5.91 8.90 -10.37
CA ARG A 137 7.34 8.77 -10.07
C ARG A 137 7.66 7.52 -9.24
N LYS A 138 6.79 7.23 -8.26
CA LYS A 138 6.90 6.08 -7.38
C LYS A 138 5.56 5.36 -7.29
N ILE A 139 5.61 4.03 -7.30
CA ILE A 139 4.46 3.15 -7.16
C ILE A 139 4.72 2.23 -5.98
N ILE A 140 3.74 2.13 -5.09
CA ILE A 140 3.82 1.31 -3.88
C ILE A 140 2.63 0.36 -3.89
N LEU A 141 2.90 -0.94 -3.77
CA LEU A 141 1.92 -1.99 -3.61
C LEU A 141 1.89 -2.38 -2.14
N LEU A 142 0.79 -2.14 -1.46
CA LEU A 142 0.66 -2.44 -0.03
C LEU A 142 -0.35 -3.55 0.21
N THR A 143 0.13 -4.62 0.81
CA THR A 143 -0.64 -5.84 1.14
C THR A 143 -1.30 -5.71 2.52
N THR A 144 -2.34 -6.52 2.81
CA THR A 144 -2.89 -6.65 4.18
C THR A 144 -3.15 -8.07 4.68
N ASN A 145 -3.00 -9.09 3.84
CA ASN A 145 -3.13 -10.48 4.30
C ASN A 145 -2.18 -11.36 3.48
N GLU A 146 -0.93 -11.41 3.93
CA GLU A 146 0.14 -12.12 3.24
C GLU A 146 -0.03 -13.64 3.30
N HIS A 147 -0.69 -14.16 4.33
CA HIS A 147 -0.82 -15.60 4.57
C HIS A 147 -1.84 -16.28 3.66
N SER A 148 -2.82 -15.52 3.15
CA SER A 148 -3.82 -16.06 2.21
C SER A 148 -3.32 -16.13 0.77
N ILE A 149 -2.19 -15.49 0.46
CA ILE A 149 -1.67 -15.40 -0.90
C ILE A 149 -0.85 -16.65 -1.21
N SER A 150 -1.35 -17.46 -2.14
CA SER A 150 -0.71 -18.71 -2.57
C SER A 150 0.35 -18.50 -3.65
N ASN A 151 0.22 -17.44 -4.46
CA ASN A 151 1.14 -17.13 -5.55
C ASN A 151 1.61 -15.67 -5.45
N TRP A 152 2.93 -15.48 -5.50
CA TRP A 152 3.61 -14.19 -5.39
C TRP A 152 4.25 -13.73 -6.70
N ASP A 153 3.72 -14.13 -7.86
CA ASP A 153 4.21 -13.69 -9.18
C ASP A 153 4.41 -12.17 -9.30
N ILE A 154 3.69 -11.37 -8.51
CA ILE A 154 3.84 -9.91 -8.45
C ILE A 154 5.27 -9.46 -8.07
N GLU A 155 6.02 -10.30 -7.35
CA GLU A 155 7.41 -10.06 -6.98
C GLU A 155 8.32 -9.92 -8.21
N ASN A 156 7.93 -10.49 -9.36
CA ASN A 156 8.66 -10.35 -10.63
C ASN A 156 8.38 -9.02 -11.37
N HIS A 157 7.41 -8.22 -10.90
CA HIS A 157 6.97 -6.99 -11.55
C HIS A 157 7.33 -5.72 -10.77
N VAL A 158 8.12 -5.86 -9.70
CA VAL A 158 8.55 -4.78 -8.81
C VAL A 158 10.07 -4.70 -8.74
N ASP A 159 10.58 -3.51 -8.46
CA ASP A 159 12.03 -3.27 -8.37
C ASP A 159 12.57 -3.61 -6.97
N GLN A 160 11.73 -3.38 -5.95
CA GLN A 160 12.05 -3.70 -4.56
C GLN A 160 10.90 -4.41 -3.86
N ILE A 161 11.27 -5.29 -2.94
CA ILE A 161 10.37 -5.96 -2.01
C ILE A 161 10.89 -5.66 -0.60
N TYR A 162 10.02 -5.15 0.26
CA TYR A 162 10.35 -4.94 1.66
C TYR A 162 9.31 -5.61 2.55
N PHE A 163 9.78 -6.37 3.55
CA PHE A 163 8.94 -6.97 4.57
C PHE A 163 9.11 -6.17 5.87
N TYR A 164 8.07 -5.45 6.26
CA TYR A 164 8.02 -4.75 7.53
C TYR A 164 7.67 -5.72 8.65
N ASP A 165 8.72 -6.24 9.27
CA ASP A 165 8.63 -7.03 10.49
C ASP A 165 8.42 -6.10 11.70
N VAL A 166 7.43 -6.40 12.53
CA VAL A 166 7.09 -5.63 13.74
C VAL A 166 7.39 -6.40 15.02
N GLU A 167 8.24 -7.43 14.96
CA GLU A 167 8.51 -8.32 16.09
C GLU A 167 8.89 -7.62 17.39
N ASN A 168 9.67 -6.54 17.34
CA ASN A 168 10.09 -5.78 18.52
C ASN A 168 9.06 -4.70 18.89
N ASP A 169 8.42 -4.08 17.90
CA ASP A 169 7.48 -2.98 18.12
C ASP A 169 6.06 -3.48 18.49
N ASN A 170 5.69 -4.71 18.13
CA ASN A 170 4.40 -5.36 18.40
C ASN A 170 4.56 -6.89 18.63
N PRO A 171 5.25 -7.30 19.73
CA PRO A 171 5.50 -8.72 20.02
C PRO A 171 4.22 -9.52 20.32
N GLU A 172 3.17 -8.85 20.81
CA GLU A 172 1.88 -9.48 21.10
C GLU A 172 1.19 -9.93 19.81
N LEU A 173 1.15 -9.08 18.78
CA LEU A 173 0.63 -9.47 17.46
C LEU A 173 1.37 -10.70 16.94
N MET A 174 2.70 -10.70 16.99
CA MET A 174 3.50 -11.83 16.53
C MET A 174 3.20 -13.12 17.30
N THR A 175 3.02 -13.01 18.62
CA THR A 175 2.63 -14.13 19.47
C THR A 175 1.26 -14.67 19.06
N ASN A 176 0.27 -13.79 18.86
CA ASN A 176 -1.07 -14.18 18.42
C ASN A 176 -1.05 -14.86 17.06
N MET A 177 -0.25 -14.36 16.11
CA MET A 177 -0.12 -14.96 14.78
C MET A 177 0.58 -16.32 14.81
N ARG A 178 1.59 -16.50 15.68
CA ARG A 178 2.23 -17.81 15.95
C ARG A 178 1.21 -18.81 16.49
N ASN A 179 0.41 -18.40 17.46
CA ASN A 179 -0.62 -19.24 18.05
C ASN A 179 -1.73 -19.61 17.05
N ASN A 180 -2.09 -18.70 16.15
CA ASN A 180 -3.10 -18.91 15.12
C ASN A 180 -2.59 -19.67 13.89
N GLY A 181 -1.33 -20.12 13.89
CA GLY A 181 -0.77 -20.95 12.81
C GLY A 181 -0.47 -20.18 11.53
N ALA A 182 -0.42 -18.85 11.57
CA ALA A 182 -0.12 -18.01 10.40
C ALA A 182 1.27 -18.32 9.80
N PHE A 183 2.19 -18.89 10.60
CA PHE A 183 3.53 -19.30 10.19
C PHE A 183 3.67 -20.79 9.85
N LYS A 184 2.58 -21.57 9.82
CA LYS A 184 2.67 -22.99 9.41
C LYS A 184 2.97 -23.05 7.91
N LYS A 185 4.26 -23.29 7.62
CA LYS A 185 4.80 -23.59 6.28
C LYS A 185 3.87 -24.56 5.54
N SER A 186 3.50 -24.20 4.31
CA SER A 186 3.23 -25.19 3.28
C SER A 186 4.41 -26.15 3.23
N LYS A 187 4.13 -27.43 3.49
CA LYS A 187 5.05 -28.51 3.15
C LYS A 187 5.09 -28.66 1.64
#